data_AF-F2ST12-F1
#
_entry.id   AF-F2ST12-F1
#
_cell.length_a   1.000
_cell.length_b   1.000
_cell.length_c   1.000
_cell.angle_alpha   90.00
_cell.angle_beta   90.00
_cell.angle_gamma   90.00
#
_symmetry.space_group_name_H-M   'P 1'
#
loop_
_entity.id
_entity.type
_entity.pdbx_description
1 polymer ?
#
loop_
_entity_poly.entity_id
_entity_poly.type
_entity_poly.pdbx_seq_one_letter_code
_entity_poly.pdbx_strand_id
1 'polypeptide(L)'
;MFRNVGGKCGSTYIDRNFNQWMQETFGEEYTSVPMRLRGPGSRFMNSFESAKRNFGGPNDDRGVEVGPIRMDVGPSVHYDDDELVVKLSKYDMQRLFDPVVKEVIALVKSQVKAAEKKKKRIDRLILVGGFGDSDYLNTKLGEWCKGKNIGSVTCPPDCQAAIVKGACLRGLEGLKPVITHSRAHYGWSWGKRFRKGIDPEANAYTDPLTGEKMCSGRMEWVIPKVCIQKLILVTGNKMRRA
;
A
#
# COMPACT_ATOMS: atom_id res chain seq x y z
N MET A 1 14.31 6.78 12.35
CA MET A 1 14.51 6.09 11.06
C MET A 1 13.14 5.83 10.45
N PHE A 2 12.80 6.44 9.31
CA PHE A 2 11.51 6.17 8.62
C PHE A 2 11.80 5.20 7.49
N ARG A 3 11.22 4.00 7.54
CA ARG A 3 11.27 3.03 6.44
C ARG A 3 10.29 3.50 5.36
N ASN A 4 10.59 3.23 4.08
CA ASN A 4 9.55 3.24 3.06
C ASN A 4 8.53 2.18 3.46
N VAL A 5 7.45 2.59 4.12
CA VAL A 5 6.35 1.68 4.45
C VAL A 5 5.42 1.66 3.24
N GLY A 6 5.96 1.20 2.11
CA GLY A 6 5.15 0.74 0.98
C GLY A 6 4.67 -0.65 1.36
N GLY A 7 3.58 -0.70 2.13
CA GLY A 7 2.91 -1.95 2.39
C GLY A 7 2.45 -2.56 1.07
N LYS A 8 2.48 -3.88 1.02
CA LYS A 8 1.86 -4.69 -0.02
C LYS A 8 0.34 -4.65 0.21
N CYS A 9 -0.31 -3.48 0.05
CA CYS A 9 -1.67 -3.22 0.53
C CYS A 9 -2.55 -2.40 -0.45
N GLY A 10 -2.48 -2.71 -1.75
CA GLY A 10 -3.27 -2.05 -2.79
C GLY A 10 -4.55 -2.81 -3.18
N SER A 11 -5.32 -2.26 -4.13
CA SER A 11 -6.56 -2.88 -4.64
C SER A 11 -6.37 -4.30 -5.17
N THR A 12 -5.19 -4.65 -5.68
CA THR A 12 -4.83 -6.01 -6.12
C THR A 12 -4.86 -7.03 -4.97
N TYR A 13 -4.71 -6.61 -3.71
CA TYR A 13 -4.84 -7.51 -2.57
C TYR A 13 -6.30 -7.91 -2.32
N ILE A 14 -7.24 -7.03 -2.68
CA ILE A 14 -8.67 -7.38 -2.65
C ILE A 14 -8.94 -8.45 -3.71
N ASP A 15 -8.35 -8.34 -4.90
CA ASP A 15 -8.48 -9.37 -5.95
C ASP A 15 -7.89 -10.72 -5.50
N ARG A 16 -6.79 -10.69 -4.74
CA ARG A 16 -6.20 -11.91 -4.14
C ARG A 16 -7.11 -12.50 -3.07
N ASN A 17 -7.64 -11.67 -2.18
CA ASN A 17 -8.58 -12.10 -1.15
C ASN A 17 -9.82 -12.72 -1.79
N PHE A 18 -10.33 -12.13 -2.87
CA PHE A 18 -11.44 -12.69 -3.63
C PHE A 18 -11.09 -14.04 -4.25
N ASN A 19 -9.93 -14.14 -4.92
CA ASN A 19 -9.46 -15.40 -5.48
C ASN A 19 -9.27 -16.49 -4.41
N GLN A 20 -8.83 -16.12 -3.21
CA GLN A 20 -8.70 -17.04 -2.08
C GLN A 20 -10.08 -17.46 -1.57
N TRP A 21 -11.00 -16.51 -1.39
CA TRP A 21 -12.38 -16.79 -0.98
C TRP A 21 -13.09 -17.71 -1.98
N MET A 22 -12.90 -17.53 -3.28
CA MET A 22 -13.43 -18.42 -4.33
C MET A 22 -12.89 -19.85 -4.18
N GLN A 23 -11.59 -20.01 -3.88
CA GLN A 23 -10.98 -21.33 -3.64
C GLN A 23 -11.52 -21.98 -2.38
N GLU A 24 -11.68 -21.21 -1.29
CA GLU A 24 -12.22 -21.71 -0.02
C GLU A 24 -13.71 -22.08 -0.13
N THR A 25 -14.47 -21.39 -0.98
CA THR A 25 -15.92 -21.56 -1.11
C THR A 25 -16.30 -22.65 -2.11
N PHE A 26 -15.61 -22.71 -3.26
CA PHE A 26 -15.96 -23.60 -4.38
C PHE A 26 -14.93 -24.70 -4.65
N GLY A 27 -13.75 -24.64 -4.04
CA GLY A 27 -12.75 -25.70 -4.11
C GLY A 27 -12.28 -26.01 -5.54
N GLU A 28 -12.39 -27.29 -5.90
CA GLU A 28 -11.96 -27.81 -7.21
C GLU A 28 -12.77 -27.23 -8.37
N GLU A 29 -14.06 -26.96 -8.15
CA GLU A 29 -14.95 -26.39 -9.18
C GLU A 29 -14.50 -25.01 -9.65
N TYR A 30 -13.86 -24.23 -8.77
CA TYR A 30 -13.25 -22.97 -9.18
C TYR A 30 -11.83 -23.14 -9.70
N THR A 31 -11.02 -24.00 -9.07
CA THR A 31 -9.59 -24.10 -9.43
C THR A 31 -9.37 -24.78 -10.78
N SER A 32 -10.27 -25.68 -11.18
CA SER A 32 -10.31 -26.36 -12.49
C SER A 32 -10.68 -25.41 -13.64
N VAL A 33 -11.37 -24.30 -13.36
CA VAL A 33 -11.70 -23.30 -14.39
C VAL A 33 -10.41 -22.72 -15.00
N PRO A 34 -10.30 -22.69 -16.34
CA PRO A 34 -9.11 -22.16 -17.01
C PRO A 34 -8.75 -20.73 -16.60
N MET A 35 -7.46 -20.45 -16.42
CA MET A 35 -6.94 -19.14 -16.00
C MET A 35 -7.44 -17.99 -16.90
N ARG A 36 -7.67 -18.23 -18.20
CA ARG A 36 -8.22 -17.23 -19.13
C ARG A 36 -9.64 -16.75 -18.76
N LEU A 37 -10.39 -17.57 -18.02
CA LEU A 37 -11.78 -17.28 -17.63
C LEU A 37 -11.87 -16.75 -16.20
N ARG A 38 -10.99 -17.18 -15.28
CA ARG A 38 -11.00 -16.71 -13.88
C ARG A 38 -9.88 -15.73 -13.50
N GLY A 39 -8.93 -15.50 -14.40
CA GLY A 39 -7.75 -14.67 -14.14
C GLY A 39 -7.92 -13.18 -14.48
N PRO A 40 -6.89 -12.37 -14.20
CA PRO A 40 -6.90 -10.94 -14.52
C PRO A 40 -7.24 -10.67 -15.99
N GLY A 41 -8.14 -9.72 -16.24
CA GLY A 41 -8.60 -9.36 -17.58
C GLY A 41 -9.73 -10.23 -18.14
N SER A 42 -10.14 -11.30 -17.44
CA SER A 42 -11.31 -12.06 -17.82
C SER A 42 -12.61 -11.29 -17.57
N ARG A 43 -13.70 -11.68 -18.23
CA ARG A 43 -15.03 -11.07 -18.01
C ARG A 43 -15.45 -11.17 -16.53
N PHE A 44 -15.21 -12.33 -15.91
CA PHE A 44 -15.46 -12.57 -14.50
C PHE A 44 -14.71 -11.56 -13.60
N MET A 45 -13.40 -11.41 -13.79
CA MET A 45 -12.61 -10.47 -12.98
C MET A 45 -12.93 -9.00 -13.28
N ASN A 46 -13.37 -8.67 -14.50
CA ASN A 46 -13.84 -7.32 -14.83
C ASN A 46 -15.20 -7.02 -14.16
N SER A 47 -16.07 -8.02 -14.04
CA SER A 47 -17.31 -7.93 -13.25
C SER A 47 -16.98 -7.69 -11.77
N PHE A 48 -16.01 -8.44 -11.23
CA PHE A 48 -15.56 -8.24 -9.85
C PHE A 48 -14.95 -6.85 -9.64
N GLU A 49 -14.13 -6.37 -10.57
CA GLU A 49 -13.55 -5.02 -10.51
C GLU A 49 -14.64 -3.94 -10.48
N SER A 50 -15.73 -4.12 -11.25
CA SER A 50 -16.87 -3.19 -11.26
C SER A 50 -17.60 -3.20 -9.91
N ALA A 51 -17.86 -4.38 -9.36
CA ALA A 51 -18.43 -4.53 -8.02
C ALA A 51 -17.55 -3.90 -6.93
N LYS A 52 -16.23 -4.13 -7.00
CA LYS A 52 -15.23 -3.58 -6.08
C LYS A 52 -15.22 -2.04 -6.09
N ARG A 53 -15.41 -1.41 -7.25
CA ARG A 53 -15.47 0.06 -7.37
C ARG A 53 -16.71 0.65 -6.72
N ASN A 54 -17.86 -0.01 -6.84
CA ASN A 54 -19.13 0.47 -6.32
C ASN A 54 -19.34 0.18 -4.83
N PHE A 55 -18.48 -0.65 -4.23
CA PHE A 55 -18.62 -1.09 -2.85
C PHE A 55 -18.38 0.05 -1.84
N GLY A 56 -19.29 0.16 -0.87
CA GLY A 56 -19.29 1.20 0.16
C GLY A 56 -19.92 2.54 -0.27
N GLY A 57 -20.45 2.63 -1.48
CA GLY A 57 -21.21 3.78 -1.97
C GLY A 57 -22.64 3.84 -1.42
N PRO A 58 -23.40 4.92 -1.71
CA PRO A 58 -24.75 5.14 -1.18
C PRO A 58 -25.80 4.10 -1.63
N ASN A 59 -25.48 3.27 -2.63
CA ASN A 59 -26.36 2.21 -3.14
C ASN A 59 -25.92 0.79 -2.71
N ASP A 60 -25.08 0.67 -1.67
CA ASP A 60 -24.48 -0.59 -1.16
C ASP A 60 -25.44 -1.46 -0.31
N ASP A 61 -26.72 -1.46 -0.66
CA ASP A 61 -27.77 -2.22 0.07
C ASP A 61 -28.17 -3.52 -0.63
N ARG A 62 -27.63 -3.79 -1.82
CA ARG A 62 -27.93 -5.00 -2.61
C ARG A 62 -26.75 -5.97 -2.59
N GLY A 63 -27.06 -7.26 -2.63
CA GLY A 63 -26.05 -8.30 -2.87
C GLY A 63 -25.29 -8.03 -4.18
N VAL A 64 -24.02 -8.44 -4.20
CA VAL A 64 -23.13 -8.27 -5.35
C VAL A 64 -23.12 -9.57 -6.15
N GLU A 65 -23.35 -9.48 -7.45
CA GLU A 65 -23.25 -10.60 -8.37
C GLU A 65 -22.04 -10.44 -9.27
N VAL A 66 -21.26 -11.51 -9.41
CA VAL A 66 -20.01 -11.52 -10.17
C VAL A 66 -20.03 -12.67 -11.17
N GLY A 67 -19.99 -12.35 -12.45
CA GLY A 67 -20.07 -13.34 -13.51
C GLY A 67 -19.65 -12.79 -14.87
N PRO A 68 -19.76 -13.61 -15.94
CA PRO A 68 -20.12 -15.02 -15.89
C PRO A 68 -18.91 -15.88 -15.50
N ILE A 69 -19.13 -16.93 -14.71
CA ILE A 69 -18.19 -18.03 -14.50
C ILE A 69 -18.98 -19.33 -14.42
N ARG A 70 -18.59 -20.33 -15.22
CA ARG A 70 -19.24 -21.64 -15.20
C ARG A 70 -18.46 -22.57 -14.28
N MET A 71 -19.16 -23.13 -13.30
CA MET A 71 -18.66 -24.09 -12.32
C MET A 71 -19.73 -25.17 -12.12
N ASP A 72 -19.36 -26.43 -11.91
CA ASP A 72 -20.32 -27.51 -11.64
C ASP A 72 -20.51 -27.64 -10.11
N VAL A 73 -21.02 -26.56 -9.53
CA VAL A 73 -21.31 -26.51 -8.10
C VAL A 73 -22.73 -27.00 -7.90
N GLY A 74 -22.93 -28.00 -7.05
CA GLY A 74 -24.27 -28.35 -6.57
C GLY A 74 -24.98 -27.16 -5.88
N PRO A 75 -26.20 -27.36 -5.37
CA PRO A 75 -27.01 -26.28 -4.78
C PRO A 75 -26.21 -25.42 -3.78
N SER A 76 -26.04 -24.14 -4.10
CA SER A 76 -25.19 -23.22 -3.34
C SER A 76 -25.91 -21.89 -3.09
N VAL A 77 -25.72 -21.34 -1.89
CA VAL A 77 -26.21 -19.99 -1.56
C VAL A 77 -25.38 -18.91 -2.26
N HIS A 78 -24.13 -19.25 -2.66
CA HIS A 78 -23.17 -18.31 -3.22
C HIS A 78 -23.01 -18.42 -4.75
N TYR A 79 -23.74 -19.30 -5.41
CA TYR A 79 -23.64 -19.48 -6.86
C TYR A 79 -25.02 -19.74 -7.47
N ASP A 80 -25.33 -18.99 -8.52
CA ASP A 80 -26.48 -19.21 -9.40
C ASP A 80 -26.01 -19.94 -10.65
N ASP A 81 -26.45 -21.17 -10.87
CA ASP A 81 -26.06 -21.93 -12.06
C ASP A 81 -26.83 -21.47 -13.31
N ASP A 82 -28.07 -20.98 -13.15
CA ASP A 82 -28.87 -20.49 -14.28
C ASP A 82 -28.28 -19.19 -14.86
N GLU A 83 -27.82 -18.30 -13.98
CA GLU A 83 -27.22 -17.03 -14.38
C GLU A 83 -25.68 -17.07 -14.49
N LEU A 84 -25.03 -18.16 -14.04
CA LEU A 84 -23.58 -18.32 -13.98
C LEU A 84 -22.89 -17.21 -13.17
N VAL A 85 -23.52 -16.77 -12.07
CA VAL A 85 -23.03 -15.68 -11.21
C VAL A 85 -22.72 -16.15 -9.80
N VAL A 86 -21.66 -15.57 -9.24
CA VAL A 86 -21.31 -15.72 -7.83
C VAL A 86 -22.00 -14.63 -7.04
N LYS A 87 -22.74 -15.01 -5.99
CA LYS A 87 -23.46 -14.10 -5.08
C LYS A 87 -22.62 -13.81 -3.83
N LEU A 88 -22.22 -12.56 -3.69
CA LEU A 88 -21.49 -12.02 -2.55
C LEU A 88 -22.42 -11.16 -1.70
N SER A 89 -22.52 -11.48 -0.42
CA SER A 89 -23.19 -10.58 0.52
C SER A 89 -22.32 -9.35 0.81
N LYS A 90 -22.93 -8.31 1.39
CA LYS A 90 -22.19 -7.16 1.93
C LYS A 90 -21.10 -7.59 2.92
N TYR A 91 -21.39 -8.60 3.74
CA TYR A 91 -20.44 -9.14 4.70
C TYR A 91 -19.24 -9.82 4.02
N ASP A 92 -19.48 -10.56 2.93
CA ASP A 92 -18.39 -11.17 2.16
C ASP A 92 -17.49 -10.09 1.57
N MET A 93 -18.07 -9.07 0.92
CA MET A 93 -17.33 -7.92 0.40
C MET A 93 -16.51 -7.22 1.49
N GLN A 94 -17.09 -6.99 2.68
CA GLN A 94 -16.35 -6.42 3.82
C GLN A 94 -15.14 -7.29 4.21
N ARG A 95 -15.28 -8.62 4.26
CA ARG A 95 -14.17 -9.53 4.58
C ARG A 95 -13.04 -9.46 3.56
N LEU A 96 -13.34 -9.18 2.29
CA LEU A 96 -12.33 -9.00 1.25
C LEU A 96 -11.56 -7.67 1.44
N PHE A 97 -12.25 -6.60 1.83
CA PHE A 97 -11.68 -5.26 1.96
C PHE A 97 -10.98 -5.00 3.30
N ASP A 98 -11.55 -5.46 4.40
CA ASP A 98 -11.12 -5.14 5.76
C ASP A 98 -9.64 -5.40 6.04
N PRO A 99 -9.05 -6.55 5.64
CA PRO A 99 -7.63 -6.79 5.84
C PRO A 99 -6.78 -5.70 5.16
N VAL A 100 -7.13 -5.32 3.93
CA VAL A 100 -6.41 -4.32 3.13
C VAL A 100 -6.56 -2.93 3.75
N VAL A 101 -7.78 -2.55 4.13
CA VAL A 101 -8.05 -1.23 4.77
C VAL A 101 -7.35 -1.13 6.13
N LYS A 102 -7.33 -2.21 6.93
CA LYS A 102 -6.60 -2.25 8.21
C LYS A 102 -5.11 -2.02 8.01
N GLU A 103 -4.51 -2.64 7.00
CA GLU A 103 -3.11 -2.39 6.64
C GLU A 103 -2.87 -0.94 6.23
N VAL A 104 -3.70 -0.37 5.34
CA VAL A 104 -3.59 1.03 4.93
C VAL A 104 -3.65 1.95 6.15
N ILE A 105 -4.63 1.76 7.04
CA ILE A 105 -4.77 2.54 8.28
C ILE A 105 -3.53 2.36 9.17
N ALA A 106 -2.95 1.16 9.28
CA ALA A 106 -1.74 0.91 10.04
C ALA A 106 -0.52 1.67 9.46
N LEU A 107 -0.41 1.74 8.13
CA LEU A 107 0.59 2.56 7.45
C LEU A 107 0.39 4.03 7.78
N VAL A 108 -0.82 4.56 7.65
CA VAL A 108 -1.13 5.97 7.95
C VAL A 108 -0.80 6.28 9.41
N LYS A 109 -1.22 5.43 10.35
CA LYS A 109 -0.89 5.52 11.78
C LYS A 109 0.63 5.63 12.01
N SER A 110 1.42 4.83 11.29
CA SER A 110 2.88 4.87 11.42
C SER A 110 3.47 6.20 10.93
N GLN A 111 2.90 6.79 9.87
CA GLN A 111 3.33 8.09 9.35
C GLN A 111 2.89 9.25 10.25
N VAL A 112 1.74 9.13 10.91
CA VAL A 112 1.31 10.14 11.90
C VAL A 112 2.23 10.15 13.10
N LYS A 113 2.48 8.99 13.72
CA LYS A 113 3.45 8.87 14.83
C LYS A 113 4.84 9.37 14.44
N ALA A 114 5.24 9.17 13.19
CA ALA A 114 6.49 9.66 12.64
C ALA A 114 6.58 11.19 12.61
N ALA A 115 5.50 11.87 12.20
CA ALA A 115 5.40 13.32 12.18
C ALA A 115 5.37 13.89 13.61
N GLU A 116 4.60 13.28 14.51
CA GLU A 116 4.49 13.68 15.93
C GLU A 116 5.86 13.66 16.63
N LYS A 117 6.68 12.61 16.40
CA LYS A 117 8.05 12.54 16.92
C LYS A 117 8.95 13.69 16.47
N LYS A 118 8.63 14.32 15.34
CA LYS A 118 9.32 15.51 14.81
C LYS A 118 8.64 16.82 15.21
N LYS A 119 7.68 16.79 16.15
CA LYS A 119 6.85 17.94 16.54
C LYS A 119 6.12 18.57 15.35
N LYS A 120 5.76 17.76 14.34
CA LYS A 120 4.96 18.19 13.19
C LYS A 120 3.54 17.64 13.31
N ARG A 121 2.55 18.48 13.00
CA ARG A 121 1.14 18.08 12.90
C ARG A 121 0.79 17.78 11.46
N ILE A 122 -0.05 16.77 11.23
CA ILE A 122 -0.65 16.48 9.93
C ILE A 122 -2.05 17.10 9.92
N ASP A 123 -2.29 17.95 8.93
CA ASP A 123 -3.55 18.70 8.84
C ASP A 123 -4.45 18.16 7.74
N ARG A 124 -3.90 17.42 6.76
CA ARG A 124 -4.69 16.84 5.69
C ARG A 124 -4.13 15.51 5.23
N LEU A 125 -5.05 14.59 4.94
CA LEU A 125 -4.76 13.34 4.24
C LEU A 125 -5.34 13.40 2.83
N ILE A 126 -4.48 13.29 1.81
CA ILE A 126 -4.90 13.29 0.40
C ILE A 126 -4.77 11.88 -0.15
N LEU A 127 -5.88 11.33 -0.62
CA LEU A 127 -5.93 10.02 -1.28
C LEU A 127 -5.75 10.19 -2.77
N VAL A 128 -4.81 9.43 -3.34
CA VAL A 128 -4.46 9.46 -4.77
C VAL A 128 -4.24 8.04 -5.27
N GLY A 129 -4.44 7.83 -6.57
CA GLY A 129 -4.36 6.53 -7.25
C GLY A 129 -5.70 5.79 -7.31
N GLY A 130 -5.75 4.71 -8.10
CA GLY A 130 -6.98 3.96 -8.39
C GLY A 130 -7.75 3.45 -7.17
N PHE A 131 -7.05 3.07 -6.10
CA PHE A 131 -7.72 2.61 -4.88
C PHE A 131 -8.25 3.76 -4.01
N GLY A 132 -7.75 4.99 -4.23
CA GLY A 132 -8.27 6.19 -3.55
C GLY A 132 -9.71 6.53 -3.93
N ASP A 133 -10.20 5.97 -5.04
CA ASP A 133 -11.57 6.13 -5.52
C ASP A 133 -12.60 5.25 -4.79
N SER A 134 -12.14 4.34 -3.91
CA SER A 134 -13.04 3.45 -3.19
C SER A 134 -13.79 4.19 -2.08
N ASP A 135 -15.12 4.21 -2.16
CA ASP A 135 -15.98 4.81 -1.11
C ASP A 135 -15.79 4.13 0.25
N TYR A 136 -15.66 2.79 0.26
CA TYR A 136 -15.37 2.04 1.47
C TYR A 136 -14.06 2.49 2.14
N LEU A 137 -12.99 2.65 1.37
CA LEU A 137 -11.71 3.12 1.88
C LEU A 137 -11.81 4.56 2.41
N ASN A 138 -12.44 5.46 1.65
CA ASN A 138 -12.63 6.86 2.03
C ASN A 138 -13.40 6.97 3.35
N THR A 139 -14.48 6.21 3.50
CA THR A 139 -15.30 6.18 4.71
C THR A 139 -14.50 5.71 5.93
N LYS A 140 -13.82 4.56 5.84
CA LYS A 140 -13.02 4.01 6.95
C LYS A 140 -11.84 4.90 7.34
N LEU A 141 -11.17 5.52 6.36
CA LEU A 141 -10.10 6.48 6.65
C LEU A 141 -10.64 7.78 7.24
N GLY A 142 -11.81 8.24 6.77
CA GLY A 142 -12.50 9.41 7.30
C GLY A 142 -12.87 9.23 8.77
N GLU A 143 -13.51 8.12 9.12
CA GLU A 143 -13.82 7.72 10.50
C GLU A 143 -12.57 7.70 11.37
N TRP A 144 -11.50 7.07 10.88
CA TRP A 144 -10.24 6.99 11.61
C TRP A 144 -9.59 8.38 11.83
N CYS A 145 -9.64 9.27 10.83
CA CYS A 145 -9.09 10.62 10.93
C CYS A 145 -9.89 11.51 11.90
N LYS A 146 -11.22 11.39 11.93
CA LYS A 146 -12.08 12.09 12.90
C LYS A 146 -11.66 11.79 14.33
N GLY A 147 -11.36 10.53 14.65
CA GLY A 147 -10.85 10.14 15.97
C GLY A 147 -9.42 10.61 16.31
N LYS A 148 -8.70 11.24 15.38
CA LYS A 148 -7.30 11.69 15.53
C LYS A 148 -7.09 13.19 15.34
N ASN A 149 -8.15 13.98 15.17
CA ASN A 149 -8.07 15.44 14.92
C ASN A 149 -7.19 15.81 13.71
N ILE A 150 -7.10 14.91 12.71
CA ILE A 150 -6.48 15.18 11.42
C ILE A 150 -7.56 15.85 10.55
N GLY A 151 -7.26 17.02 9.99
CA GLY A 151 -8.20 17.72 9.12
C GLY A 151 -8.54 16.86 7.90
N SER A 152 -9.84 16.81 7.60
CA SER A 152 -10.52 16.07 6.52
C SER A 152 -9.66 15.20 5.59
N VAL A 153 -10.00 13.92 5.46
CA VAL A 153 -9.60 13.10 4.31
C VAL A 153 -10.16 13.72 3.04
N THR A 154 -9.31 13.95 2.03
CA THR A 154 -9.71 14.53 0.75
C THR A 154 -9.30 13.58 -0.38
N CYS A 155 -10.27 13.16 -1.18
CA CYS A 155 -10.02 12.50 -2.45
C CYS A 155 -10.29 13.52 -3.58
N PRO A 156 -9.29 13.88 -4.41
CA PRO A 156 -9.54 14.70 -5.59
C PRO A 156 -10.48 13.99 -6.57
N PRO A 157 -11.31 14.72 -7.35
CA PRO A 157 -12.24 14.11 -8.31
C PRO A 157 -11.56 13.16 -9.30
N ASP A 158 -10.35 13.51 -9.76
CA ASP A 158 -9.54 12.64 -10.62
C ASP A 158 -8.36 12.02 -9.85
N CYS A 159 -8.67 11.27 -8.80
CA CYS A 159 -7.65 10.70 -7.92
C CYS A 159 -6.60 9.84 -8.67
N GLN A 160 -7.02 9.17 -9.75
CA GLN A 160 -6.16 8.35 -10.61
C GLN A 160 -5.16 9.18 -11.41
N ALA A 161 -5.60 10.34 -11.91
CA ALA A 161 -4.77 11.25 -12.70
C ALA A 161 -4.03 12.29 -11.84
N ALA A 162 -4.36 12.42 -10.54
CA ALA A 162 -3.82 13.45 -9.65
C ALA A 162 -2.29 13.49 -9.64
N ILE A 163 -1.63 12.33 -9.68
CA ILE A 163 -0.16 12.23 -9.71
C ILE A 163 0.40 12.80 -11.03
N VAL A 164 -0.21 12.45 -12.17
CA VAL A 164 0.23 12.92 -13.49
C VAL A 164 -0.07 14.41 -13.65
N LYS A 165 -1.26 14.87 -13.25
CA LYS A 165 -1.63 16.29 -13.23
C LYS A 165 -0.62 17.11 -12.40
N GLY A 166 -0.28 16.63 -11.21
CA GLY A 166 0.74 17.26 -10.36
C GLY A 166 2.12 17.28 -11.00
N ALA A 167 2.51 16.22 -11.71
CA ALA A 167 3.78 16.17 -12.45
C ALA A 167 3.79 17.14 -13.64
N CYS A 168 2.70 17.23 -14.41
CA CYS A 168 2.56 18.17 -15.52
C CYS A 168 2.64 19.63 -15.03
N LEU A 169 1.89 19.98 -13.97
CA LEU A 169 1.96 21.30 -13.36
C LEU A 169 3.37 21.63 -12.87
N ARG A 170 4.04 20.69 -12.22
CA ARG A 170 5.43 20.86 -11.79
C ARG A 170 6.40 21.05 -12.97
N GLY A 171 6.13 20.40 -14.09
CA GLY A 171 6.89 20.57 -15.34
C GLY A 171 6.80 21.99 -15.88
N LEU A 172 5.61 22.61 -15.83
CA LEU A 172 5.40 24.00 -16.27
C LEU A 172 6.10 25.01 -15.37
N GLU A 173 6.11 24.79 -14.05
CA GLU A 173 6.83 25.63 -13.07
C GLU A 173 8.36 25.45 -13.09
N GLY A 174 8.86 24.47 -13.87
CA GLY A 174 10.27 24.14 -13.97
C GLY A 174 10.67 22.88 -13.19
N LEU A 175 11.51 22.06 -13.84
CA LEU A 175 11.93 20.75 -13.33
C LEU A 175 13.00 20.81 -12.24
N LYS A 176 13.46 22.00 -11.83
CA LYS A 176 14.54 22.13 -10.86
C LYS A 176 14.07 21.55 -9.50
N PRO A 177 14.68 20.46 -9.01
CA PRO A 177 14.35 19.93 -7.70
C PRO A 177 14.74 20.95 -6.65
N VAL A 178 13.82 21.33 -5.76
CA VAL A 178 14.14 22.23 -4.65
C VAL A 178 15.04 21.49 -3.63
N ILE A 179 14.81 20.19 -3.44
CA ILE A 179 15.55 19.31 -2.54
C ILE A 179 15.57 17.90 -3.14
N THR A 180 16.73 17.26 -3.21
CA THR A 180 16.87 15.84 -3.53
C THR A 180 17.20 15.04 -2.26
N HIS A 181 16.69 13.83 -2.18
CA HIS A 181 16.86 12.94 -1.02
C HIS A 181 17.54 11.65 -1.44
N SER A 182 18.52 11.20 -0.64
CA SER A 182 19.25 9.98 -0.94
C SER A 182 18.34 8.76 -0.88
N ARG A 183 18.28 7.98 -1.98
CA ARG A 183 17.46 6.76 -2.09
C ARG A 183 18.07 5.54 -1.40
N ALA A 184 19.37 5.58 -1.10
CA ALA A 184 20.13 4.54 -0.43
C ALA A 184 21.04 5.14 0.66
N HIS A 185 21.55 4.29 1.54
CA HIS A 185 22.67 4.69 2.38
C HIS A 185 23.92 4.59 1.50
N TYR A 186 24.75 5.65 1.47
CA TYR A 186 26.06 5.61 0.82
C TYR A 186 27.14 5.71 1.87
N GLY A 187 28.18 4.91 1.68
CA GLY A 187 29.24 4.70 2.63
C GLY A 187 30.34 3.86 2.01
N TRP A 188 31.37 3.59 2.79
CA TRP A 188 32.50 2.75 2.38
C TRP A 188 32.81 1.70 3.44
N SER A 189 33.42 0.61 2.98
CA SER A 189 33.96 -0.46 3.83
C SER A 189 35.47 -0.33 3.86
N TRP A 190 36.07 -0.41 5.05
CA TRP A 190 37.52 -0.46 5.21
C TRP A 190 37.91 -1.17 6.50
N GLY A 191 39.16 -1.64 6.53
CA GLY A 191 39.76 -2.25 7.71
C GLY A 191 39.90 -1.23 8.84
N LYS A 192 39.24 -1.49 9.97
CA LYS A 192 39.40 -0.69 11.19
C LYS A 192 39.94 -1.57 12.31
N ARG A 193 40.62 -0.98 13.29
CA ARG A 193 41.13 -1.70 14.47
C ARG A 193 40.07 -2.59 15.13
N PHE A 194 40.45 -3.83 15.40
CA PHE A 194 39.59 -4.84 15.99
C PHE A 194 39.23 -4.48 17.43
N ARG A 195 37.93 -4.44 17.74
CA ARG A 195 37.37 -4.17 19.07
C ARG A 195 36.94 -5.50 19.68
N LYS A 196 37.73 -5.98 20.66
CA LYS A 196 37.46 -7.23 21.37
C LYS A 196 36.06 -7.20 22.01
N GLY A 197 35.25 -8.23 21.75
CA GLY A 197 33.90 -8.38 22.30
C GLY A 197 32.79 -7.66 21.55
N ILE A 198 33.11 -6.84 20.53
CA ILE A 198 32.13 -6.16 19.69
C ILE A 198 32.17 -6.70 18.26
N ASP A 199 33.36 -6.94 17.72
CA ASP A 199 33.49 -7.45 16.36
C ASP A 199 33.49 -8.98 16.30
N PRO A 200 32.97 -9.56 15.21
CA PRO A 200 33.10 -10.97 14.95
C PRO A 200 34.55 -11.34 14.63
N GLU A 201 35.10 -12.32 15.34
CA GLU A 201 36.45 -12.84 15.10
C GLU A 201 36.64 -13.36 13.67
N ALA A 202 35.57 -13.85 13.04
CA ALA A 202 35.58 -14.37 11.66
C ALA A 202 36.01 -13.32 10.61
N ASN A 203 35.85 -12.03 10.90
CA ASN A 203 36.25 -10.94 10.00
C ASN A 203 37.55 -10.26 10.45
N ALA A 204 38.23 -10.81 11.46
CA ALA A 204 39.48 -10.27 11.96
C ALA A 204 40.65 -10.72 11.07
N TYR A 205 41.59 -9.81 10.82
CA TYR A 205 42.84 -10.11 10.14
C TYR A 205 43.96 -9.28 10.74
N THR A 206 45.19 -9.76 10.65
CA THR A 206 46.36 -8.97 11.07
C THR A 206 46.85 -8.18 9.87
N ASP A 207 46.99 -6.87 10.03
CA ASP A 207 47.52 -6.01 8.98
C ASP A 207 49.02 -6.30 8.77
N PRO A 208 49.48 -6.66 7.56
CA PRO A 208 50.88 -6.98 7.28
C PRO A 208 51.86 -5.82 7.48
N LEU A 209 51.38 -4.58 7.39
CA LEU A 209 52.22 -3.38 7.50
C LEU A 209 52.39 -2.90 8.95
N THR A 210 51.32 -3.00 9.75
CA THR A 210 51.29 -2.45 11.11
C THR A 210 51.35 -3.52 12.20
N GLY A 211 51.09 -4.79 11.86
CA GLY A 211 51.00 -5.89 12.81
C GLY A 211 49.75 -5.84 13.72
N GLU A 212 48.86 -4.87 13.50
CA GLU A 212 47.66 -4.70 14.32
C GLU A 212 46.52 -5.64 13.90
N LYS A 213 45.75 -6.13 14.87
CA LYS A 213 44.51 -6.88 14.60
C LYS A 213 43.44 -5.90 14.11
N MET A 214 43.04 -6.06 12.85
CA MET A 214 42.03 -5.28 12.15
C MET A 214 40.77 -6.12 11.92
N CYS A 215 39.66 -5.46 11.64
CA CYS A 215 38.39 -6.09 11.26
C CYS A 215 37.97 -5.59 9.88
N SER A 216 37.78 -6.51 8.94
CA SER A 216 37.19 -6.23 7.62
C SER A 216 35.65 -6.21 7.71
N GLY A 217 34.99 -5.68 6.68
CA GLY A 217 33.52 -5.69 6.57
C GLY A 217 32.77 -4.65 7.43
N ARG A 218 33.48 -3.69 8.04
CA ARG A 218 32.85 -2.57 8.74
C ARG A 218 32.45 -1.47 7.76
N MET A 219 31.14 -1.33 7.56
CA MET A 219 30.57 -0.23 6.77
C MET A 219 30.44 1.05 7.58
N GLU A 220 30.94 2.15 7.02
CA GLU A 220 30.76 3.51 7.52
C GLU A 220 29.83 4.28 6.58
N TRP A 221 28.63 4.61 7.07
CA TRP A 221 27.59 5.29 6.29
C TRP A 221 27.70 6.81 6.47
N VAL A 222 28.03 7.52 5.40
CA VAL A 222 28.21 8.98 5.43
C VAL A 222 26.99 9.72 4.90
N ILE A 223 26.30 9.14 3.91
CA ILE A 223 25.03 9.69 3.42
C ILE A 223 23.91 8.75 3.87
N PRO A 224 23.07 9.16 4.84
CA PRO A 224 21.94 8.36 5.24
C PRO A 224 20.84 8.41 4.17
N LYS A 225 20.16 7.29 3.97
CA LYS A 225 18.92 7.25 3.18
C LYS A 225 17.88 8.18 3.80
N VAL A 226 17.25 9.01 2.97
CA VAL A 226 16.10 9.83 3.37
C VAL A 226 14.85 9.25 2.70
N CYS A 227 13.96 8.65 3.49
CA CYS A 227 12.69 8.11 2.99
C CYS A 227 11.65 9.22 2.87
N ILE A 228 11.17 9.44 1.64
CA ILE A 228 9.97 10.21 1.35
C ILE A 228 8.78 9.24 1.43
N GLN A 229 7.80 9.55 2.28
CA GLN A 229 6.59 8.74 2.43
C GLN A 229 5.67 8.98 1.23
N LYS A 230 5.39 7.94 0.43
CA LYS A 230 4.32 7.97 -0.60
C LYS A 230 2.97 7.68 0.05
N LEU A 231 2.47 8.67 0.76
CA LEU A 231 1.06 8.98 0.98
C LEU A 231 1.11 10.49 1.25
N ILE A 232 0.47 11.32 0.43
CA ILE A 232 0.63 12.77 0.53
C ILE A 232 -0.15 13.25 1.75
N LEU A 233 0.50 13.16 2.90
CA LEU A 233 0.09 13.75 4.16
C LEU A 233 0.66 15.16 4.19
N VAL A 234 -0.22 16.15 4.10
CA VAL A 234 0.21 17.56 4.14
C VAL A 234 0.28 17.97 5.60
N THR A 235 1.49 18.21 6.08
CA THR A 235 1.72 18.90 7.36
C THR A 235 1.64 20.40 7.10
N GLY A 236 0.67 21.08 7.70
CA GLY A 236 0.51 22.52 7.63
C GLY A 236 1.66 23.20 8.36
N ASN A 237 2.55 23.81 7.60
CA ASN A 237 3.27 24.98 8.06
C ASN A 237 2.57 26.17 7.42
N LYS A 238 2.16 27.15 8.25
CA LYS A 238 1.48 28.39 7.85
C LYS A 238 1.93 28.85 6.46
N MET A 239 1.01 28.79 5.49
CA MET A 239 1.11 29.64 4.30
C MET A 239 1.13 31.09 4.80
N ARG A 240 2.32 31.69 4.88
CA ARG A 240 2.42 33.15 4.86
C ARG A 240 1.99 33.55 3.45
N ARG A 241 0.84 34.20 3.37
CA ARG A 241 0.41 34.95 2.19
C ARG A 241 1.52 35.97 1.89
N ALA A 242 2.02 35.96 0.67
CA ALA A 242 2.58 37.14 0.02
C ALA A 242 1.48 37.68 -0.90
#